data_AF-A0A7W8D1P6-F1
#
_entry.id   AF-A0A7W8D1P6-F1
#
_cell.length_a   1.000
_cell.length_b   1.000
_cell.length_c   1.000
_cell.angle_alpha   90.00
_cell.angle_beta   90.00
_cell.angle_gamma   90.00
#
_symmetry.space_group_name_H-M   'P 1'
#
loop_
_entity.id
_entity.type
_entity.pdbx_description
1 polymer ?
#
loop_
_entity_poly.entity_id
_entity_poly.type
_entity_poly.pdbx_seq_one_letter_code
_entity_poly.pdbx_strand_id
1 'polypeptide(L)'
;MKKNKKRNIGSWILMILVVLIVLAFLGFFFYRFYMDPVYRMNSFEGVEGWLHSMYGEFLVTILVFLILMLIGFRILQHHKGEKKSIRFLGTLVFLIPSLILGFFLLKEPLSDLPYLSNPQTVLLREIKLEDQSLEGIDQDGNLRLYSLNKTNYESLKDQKKNFSVVQVLPNTQVVCAVELENTLSENQIQSMLIENLNKDDTKLQLLVDGQSLTLGTSLSEAVASDWQINLTEREEREYESLEPQDVASIQLTDQRGTSIEVQIKNNQQQAIALDQGTITSIYSSDLGSGMQIQLPEKIVVGWSDEEAVINAYGEPSSSDKLTKTYQNESGTMELTFTEQGILESVRLSV
;
A
#
# COMPACT_ATOMS: atom_id res chain seq x y z
N MET A 1 19.95 73.36 -4.49
CA MET A 1 19.10 72.68 -3.48
C MET A 1 18.80 71.26 -3.93
N LYS A 2 19.46 70.25 -3.34
CA LYS A 2 19.12 68.82 -3.55
C LYS A 2 18.12 68.41 -2.46
N LYS A 3 16.87 68.12 -2.85
CA LYS A 3 15.87 67.50 -1.96
C LYS A 3 16.34 66.09 -1.59
N ASN A 4 16.80 65.88 -0.37
CA ASN A 4 17.07 64.55 0.16
C ASN A 4 15.75 63.79 0.27
N LYS A 5 15.56 62.80 -0.61
CA LYS A 5 14.47 61.84 -0.60
C LYS A 5 14.60 61.01 0.68
N LYS A 6 13.82 61.34 1.72
CA LYS A 6 13.74 60.54 2.96
C LYS A 6 13.40 59.10 2.56
N ARG A 7 14.39 58.22 2.62
CA ARG A 7 14.28 56.80 2.30
C ARG A 7 13.30 56.20 3.32
N ASN A 8 12.13 55.76 2.85
CA ASN A 8 11.04 55.32 3.70
C ASN A 8 11.39 53.95 4.31
N ILE A 9 12.07 53.95 5.46
CA ILE A 9 12.59 52.77 6.17
C ILE A 9 11.49 51.72 6.39
N GLY A 10 10.24 52.15 6.62
CA GLY A 10 9.10 51.25 6.78
C GLY A 10 8.80 50.38 5.56
N SER A 11 9.02 50.90 4.34
CA SER A 11 8.82 50.14 3.09
C SER A 11 9.89 49.08 2.89
N TRP A 12 11.13 49.34 3.31
CA TRP A 12 12.21 48.35 3.28
C TRP A 12 12.01 47.22 4.28
N ILE A 13 11.55 47.54 5.50
CA ILE A 13 11.24 46.52 6.51
C ILE A 13 10.09 45.63 6.03
N LEU A 14 9.05 46.21 5.41
CA LEU A 14 7.93 45.45 4.86
C LEU A 14 8.39 44.49 3.74
N MET A 15 9.27 44.96 2.84
CA MET A 15 9.79 44.16 1.75
C MET A 15 10.64 42.98 2.26
N ILE A 16 11.50 43.22 3.26
CA ILE A 16 12.30 42.16 3.91
C ILE A 16 11.38 41.14 4.59
N LEU A 17 10.30 41.59 5.24
CA LEU A 17 9.34 40.71 5.88
C LEU A 17 8.58 39.83 4.87
N VAL A 18 8.16 40.40 3.74
CA VAL A 18 7.50 39.64 2.66
C VAL A 18 8.45 38.61 2.05
N VAL A 19 9.71 38.98 1.83
CA VAL A 19 10.73 38.03 1.34
C VAL A 19 10.95 36.90 2.35
N LEU A 20 10.99 37.19 3.65
CA LEU A 20 11.08 36.15 4.69
C LEU A 20 9.86 35.23 4.70
N ILE A 21 8.65 35.73 4.43
CA ILE A 21 7.44 34.90 4.31
C ILE A 21 7.55 33.97 3.10
N VAL A 22 7.94 34.51 1.95
CA VAL A 22 8.10 33.72 0.73
C VAL A 22 9.18 32.65 0.93
N LEU A 23 10.29 32.98 1.61
CA LEU A 23 11.34 32.02 1.96
C LEU A 23 10.86 30.98 2.98
N ALA A 24 10.04 31.35 3.97
CA ALA A 24 9.45 30.41 4.91
C ALA A 24 8.44 29.48 4.23
N PHE A 25 7.65 30.00 3.29
CA PHE A 25 6.68 29.23 2.50
C PHE A 25 7.39 28.29 1.53
N LEU A 26 8.45 28.75 0.86
CA LEU A 26 9.32 27.92 0.01
C LEU A 26 10.08 26.88 0.86
N GLY A 27 10.56 27.25 2.04
CA GLY A 27 11.23 26.34 2.97
C GLY A 27 10.28 25.27 3.50
N PHE A 28 9.03 25.62 3.78
CA PHE A 28 7.98 24.67 4.15
C PHE A 28 7.59 23.76 2.99
N PHE A 29 7.43 24.31 1.78
CA PHE A 29 7.13 23.52 0.59
C PHE A 29 8.29 22.58 0.25
N PHE A 30 9.54 23.05 0.37
CA PHE A 30 10.73 22.22 0.22
C PHE A 30 10.83 21.19 1.35
N TYR A 31 10.50 21.55 2.60
CA TYR A 31 10.45 20.58 3.70
C TYR A 31 9.39 19.49 3.43
N ARG A 32 8.17 19.85 3.02
CA ARG A 32 7.09 18.89 2.73
C ARG A 32 7.35 18.04 1.48
N PHE A 33 8.05 18.58 0.49
CA PHE A 33 8.29 17.87 -0.77
C PHE A 33 9.60 17.10 -0.79
N TYR A 34 10.62 17.55 -0.05
CA TYR A 34 11.98 16.99 -0.06
C TYR A 34 12.44 16.40 1.28
N MET A 35 11.89 16.83 2.42
CA MET A 35 12.29 16.38 3.75
C MET A 35 11.19 15.64 4.52
N ASP A 36 9.96 15.55 3.98
CA ASP A 36 8.86 14.87 4.65
C ASP A 36 9.20 13.37 4.73
N PRO A 37 9.47 12.85 5.93
CA PRO A 37 9.94 11.50 6.14
C PRO A 37 8.77 10.51 6.13
N VAL A 38 7.85 10.66 5.18
CA VAL A 38 6.98 9.58 4.68
C VAL A 38 7.82 8.38 4.16
N TYR A 39 9.15 8.50 4.11
CA TYR A 39 10.09 7.49 3.64
C TYR A 39 10.87 6.72 4.71
N ARG A 40 10.53 6.78 6.01
CA ARG A 40 11.04 5.76 6.97
C ARG A 40 10.02 5.26 7.98
N MET A 41 9.11 6.07 8.49
CA MET A 41 8.01 5.65 9.39
C MET A 41 6.69 6.10 8.78
N ASN A 42 5.79 5.16 8.47
CA ASN A 42 4.54 5.46 7.77
C ASN A 42 3.48 6.08 8.69
N SER A 43 3.59 5.87 10.01
CA SER A 43 2.52 6.16 10.97
C SER A 43 3.03 6.14 12.41
N PHE A 44 2.39 6.88 13.31
CA PHE A 44 2.73 6.97 14.74
C PHE A 44 1.50 6.70 15.61
N GLU A 45 1.69 6.03 16.74
CA GLU A 45 0.60 5.65 17.64
C GLU A 45 0.11 6.79 18.55
N GLY A 46 -1.21 6.85 18.73
CA GLY A 46 -1.87 7.65 19.76
C GLY A 46 -1.61 9.16 19.66
N VAL A 47 -1.43 9.80 20.82
CA VAL A 47 -1.26 11.25 20.93
C VAL A 47 0.02 11.72 20.25
N GLU A 48 1.07 10.89 20.21
CA GLU A 48 2.32 11.22 19.52
C GLU A 48 2.13 11.28 18.00
N GLY A 49 1.32 10.39 17.42
CA GLY A 49 0.96 10.49 16.00
C GLY A 49 0.02 11.65 15.67
N TRP A 50 -0.92 11.96 16.57
CA TRP A 50 -1.73 13.18 16.46
C TRP A 50 -0.88 14.45 16.53
N LEU A 51 0.08 14.49 17.45
CA LEU A 51 1.01 15.60 17.53
C LEU A 51 1.88 15.64 16.29
N HIS A 52 2.49 14.53 15.84
CA HIS A 52 3.39 14.52 14.68
C HIS A 52 2.69 14.96 13.38
N SER A 53 1.46 14.49 13.13
CA SER A 53 0.65 14.92 11.98
C SER A 53 0.34 16.42 12.04
N MET A 54 0.08 16.96 13.24
CA MET A 54 -0.27 18.38 13.39
C MET A 54 0.94 19.31 13.63
N TYR A 55 2.09 18.84 14.11
CA TYR A 55 3.12 19.71 14.74
C TYR A 55 3.81 20.63 13.73
N GLY A 56 4.27 20.08 12.61
CA GLY A 56 4.95 20.86 11.56
C GLY A 56 3.99 21.86 10.90
N GLU A 57 2.78 21.40 10.65
CA GLU A 57 1.68 22.16 10.07
C GLU A 57 1.21 23.31 10.99
N PHE A 58 1.03 23.03 12.28
CA PHE A 58 0.57 24.00 13.28
C PHE A 58 1.61 25.09 13.56
N LEU A 59 2.90 24.74 13.69
CA LEU A 59 3.97 25.71 13.92
C LEU A 59 4.14 26.68 12.75
N VAL A 60 4.12 26.17 11.52
CA VAL A 60 4.22 27.00 10.30
C VAL A 60 3.01 27.90 10.17
N THR A 61 1.81 27.40 10.49
CA THR A 61 0.60 28.22 10.41
C THR A 61 0.53 29.28 11.48
N ILE A 62 0.93 28.99 12.72
CA ILE A 62 1.07 30.01 13.77
C ILE A 62 2.07 31.09 13.33
N LEU A 63 3.20 30.69 12.75
CA LEU A 63 4.22 31.62 12.27
C LEU A 63 3.67 32.52 11.17
N VAL A 64 3.02 31.94 10.15
CA VAL A 64 2.38 32.70 9.05
C VAL A 64 1.30 33.62 9.62
N PHE A 65 0.45 33.13 10.53
CA PHE A 65 -0.61 33.92 11.14
C PHE A 65 -0.06 35.10 11.95
N LEU A 66 0.97 34.90 12.78
CA LEU A 66 1.64 35.97 13.52
C LEU A 66 2.23 37.02 12.59
N ILE A 67 2.83 36.61 11.48
CA ILE A 67 3.40 37.54 10.50
C ILE A 67 2.29 38.32 9.78
N LEU A 68 1.23 37.66 9.33
CA LEU A 68 0.06 38.31 8.72
C LEU A 68 -0.57 39.33 9.70
N MET A 69 -0.66 38.98 10.99
CA MET A 69 -1.17 39.87 12.03
C MET A 69 -0.26 41.09 12.25
N LEU A 70 1.07 40.90 12.25
CA LEU A 70 2.04 41.99 12.36
C LEU A 70 2.00 42.95 11.15
N ILE A 71 1.86 42.41 9.94
CA ILE A 71 1.71 43.23 8.72
C ILE A 71 0.39 44.00 8.78
N GLY A 72 -0.72 43.31 9.09
CA GLY A 72 -2.04 43.93 9.22
C GLY A 72 -2.03 45.06 10.24
N PHE A 73 -1.45 44.82 11.43
CA PHE A 73 -1.32 45.82 12.49
C PHE A 73 -0.48 47.03 12.06
N ARG A 74 0.63 46.81 11.35
CA ARG A 74 1.43 47.93 10.81
C ARG A 74 0.70 48.74 9.74
N ILE A 75 -0.03 48.08 8.85
CA ILE A 75 -0.86 48.77 7.84
C ILE A 75 -1.93 49.61 8.53
N LEU A 76 -2.57 49.07 9.57
CA LEU A 76 -3.58 49.75 10.40
C LEU A 76 -3.02 50.96 11.17
N GLN A 77 -1.79 50.87 11.69
CA GLN A 77 -1.13 51.95 12.43
C GLN A 77 -0.64 53.09 11.52
N HIS A 78 -0.14 52.78 10.32
CA HIS A 78 0.50 53.78 9.46
C HIS A 78 -0.50 54.71 8.75
N HIS A 79 -1.77 54.31 8.66
CA HIS A 79 -2.83 55.03 7.93
C HIS A 79 -3.94 55.54 8.87
N LYS A 80 -3.61 56.47 9.78
CA LYS A 80 -4.59 57.18 10.60
C LYS A 80 -5.56 58.08 9.81
N GLY A 81 -5.36 58.26 8.49
CA GLY A 81 -6.12 59.21 7.66
C GLY A 81 -6.75 58.68 6.35
N GLU A 82 -6.71 57.37 6.05
CA GLU A 82 -7.23 56.85 4.78
C GLU A 82 -8.66 56.27 4.84
N LYS A 83 -9.30 56.26 3.66
CA LYS A 83 -10.68 55.80 3.41
C LYS A 83 -10.91 54.37 3.93
N LYS A 84 -12.09 54.12 4.52
CA LYS A 84 -12.53 52.81 5.06
C LYS A 84 -12.29 51.62 4.11
N SER A 85 -12.31 51.82 2.79
CA SER A 85 -12.14 50.77 1.79
C SER A 85 -10.75 50.12 1.77
N ILE A 86 -9.67 50.88 1.99
CA ILE A 86 -8.29 50.35 1.98
C ILE A 86 -8.04 49.51 3.23
N ARG A 87 -8.60 49.92 4.37
CA ARG A 87 -8.60 49.10 5.59
C ARG A 87 -9.34 47.78 5.39
N PHE A 88 -10.51 47.82 4.76
CA PHE A 88 -11.30 46.62 4.47
C PHE A 88 -10.56 45.66 3.53
N LEU A 89 -9.96 46.18 2.45
CA LEU A 89 -9.19 45.37 1.50
C LEU A 89 -7.93 44.77 2.15
N GLY A 90 -7.25 45.54 2.99
CA GLY A 90 -6.12 45.05 3.78
C GLY A 90 -6.51 43.89 4.67
N THR A 91 -7.61 44.00 5.44
CA THR A 91 -8.11 42.91 6.29
C THR A 91 -8.48 41.66 5.48
N LEU A 92 -9.10 41.83 4.31
CA LEU A 92 -9.51 40.72 3.45
C LEU A 92 -8.30 39.90 2.94
N VAL A 93 -7.21 40.60 2.56
CA VAL A 93 -5.96 39.99 2.08
C VAL A 93 -5.26 39.17 3.17
N PHE A 94 -5.49 39.45 4.46
CA PHE A 94 -4.94 38.65 5.56
C PHE A 94 -5.89 37.52 5.99
N LEU A 95 -7.20 37.78 5.97
CA LEU A 95 -8.21 36.86 6.48
C LEU A 95 -8.43 35.67 5.54
N ILE A 96 -8.45 35.89 4.22
CA ILE A 96 -8.66 34.81 3.23
C ILE A 96 -7.53 33.77 3.27
N PRO A 97 -6.23 34.13 3.18
CA PRO A 97 -5.16 33.14 3.28
C PRO A 97 -5.15 32.42 4.62
N SER A 98 -5.47 33.12 5.72
CA SER A 98 -5.53 32.50 7.06
C SER A 98 -6.64 31.45 7.16
N LEU A 99 -7.81 31.70 6.56
CA LEU A 99 -8.88 30.71 6.46
C LEU A 99 -8.49 29.52 5.56
N ILE A 100 -7.83 29.78 4.44
CA ILE A 100 -7.34 28.73 3.54
C ILE A 100 -6.30 27.85 4.25
N LEU A 101 -5.34 28.45 4.94
CA LEU A 101 -4.36 27.74 5.77
C LEU A 101 -5.03 26.91 6.87
N GLY A 102 -5.95 27.51 7.62
CA GLY A 102 -6.71 26.80 8.65
C GLY A 102 -7.50 25.62 8.09
N PHE A 103 -8.05 25.74 6.88
CA PHE A 103 -8.71 24.62 6.20
C PHE A 103 -7.72 23.50 5.88
N PHE A 104 -6.56 23.78 5.29
CA PHE A 104 -5.58 22.74 4.96
C PHE A 104 -5.06 22.00 6.20
N LEU A 105 -4.83 22.71 7.31
CA LEU A 105 -4.45 22.11 8.59
C LEU A 105 -5.47 21.12 9.15
N LEU A 106 -6.73 21.51 9.06
CA LEU A 106 -7.80 20.75 9.68
C LEU A 106 -8.36 19.71 8.71
N LYS A 107 -8.03 19.79 7.41
CA LYS A 107 -8.60 18.92 6.38
C LYS A 107 -8.40 17.45 6.73
N GLU A 108 -7.17 17.03 7.03
CA GLU A 108 -6.85 15.62 7.31
C GLU A 108 -7.50 15.14 8.62
N PRO A 109 -7.34 15.82 9.78
CA PRO A 109 -8.05 15.46 11.01
C PRO A 109 -9.58 15.48 10.90
N LEU A 110 -10.15 16.45 10.18
CA LEU A 110 -11.59 16.52 9.96
C LEU A 110 -12.09 15.41 9.03
N SER A 111 -11.26 14.98 8.07
CA SER A 111 -11.56 13.85 7.18
C SER A 111 -11.50 12.52 7.92
N ASP A 112 -10.80 12.46 9.05
CA ASP A 112 -10.75 11.30 9.93
C ASP A 112 -11.89 11.21 10.95
N LEU A 113 -12.71 12.26 11.11
CA LEU A 113 -13.86 12.23 12.03
C LEU A 113 -14.79 11.02 11.82
N PRO A 114 -15.14 10.61 10.58
CA PRO A 114 -15.96 9.42 10.36
C PRO A 114 -15.27 8.11 10.78
N TYR A 115 -13.94 8.10 10.80
CA TYR A 115 -13.12 6.92 11.08
C TYR A 115 -12.75 6.80 12.56
N LEU A 116 -13.02 7.80 13.39
CA LEU A 116 -12.77 7.72 14.84
C LEU A 116 -13.57 6.59 15.52
N SER A 117 -14.79 6.32 15.04
CA SER A 117 -15.63 5.23 15.55
C SER A 117 -15.36 3.89 14.88
N ASN A 118 -14.76 3.90 13.69
CA ASN A 118 -14.43 2.70 12.93
C ASN A 118 -13.16 2.95 12.12
N PRO A 119 -11.97 2.82 12.75
CA PRO A 119 -10.70 3.04 12.08
C PRO A 119 -10.53 2.09 10.90
N GLN A 120 -9.70 2.46 9.93
CA GLN A 120 -9.34 1.55 8.86
C GLN A 120 -8.45 0.43 9.42
N THR A 121 -8.80 -0.82 9.12
CA THR A 121 -7.97 -1.98 9.45
C THR A 121 -6.97 -2.24 8.33
N VAL A 122 -5.70 -2.40 8.70
CA VAL A 122 -4.61 -2.84 7.83
C VAL A 122 -4.05 -4.13 8.40
N LEU A 123 -3.98 -5.18 7.58
CA LEU A 123 -3.36 -6.44 7.97
C LEU A 123 -1.89 -6.43 7.56
N LEU A 124 -1.04 -6.99 8.41
CA LEU A 124 0.38 -7.17 8.17
C LEU A 124 0.77 -8.63 8.34
N ARG A 125 1.66 -9.10 7.47
CA ARG A 125 2.40 -10.35 7.63
C ARG A 125 3.90 -10.08 7.80
N GLU A 126 4.64 -11.14 8.13
CA GLU A 126 6.10 -11.08 8.34
C GLU A 126 6.52 -9.99 9.33
N ILE A 127 5.77 -9.92 10.43
CA ILE A 127 5.90 -8.84 11.39
C ILE A 127 7.27 -8.87 12.09
N LYS A 128 7.87 -7.69 12.24
CA LYS A 128 9.09 -7.48 13.03
C LYS A 128 8.88 -6.33 14.00
N LEU A 129 9.21 -6.57 15.26
CA LEU A 129 9.19 -5.55 16.31
C LEU A 129 10.63 -5.17 16.66
N GLU A 130 11.04 -3.97 16.30
CA GLU A 130 12.38 -3.43 16.58
C GLU A 130 12.27 -1.97 17.03
N ASP A 131 13.02 -1.57 18.06
CA ASP A 131 13.17 -0.16 18.48
C ASP A 131 11.86 0.64 18.61
N GLN A 132 10.81 0.07 19.23
CA GLN A 132 9.47 0.69 19.33
C GLN A 132 8.78 0.92 17.98
N SER A 133 9.12 0.11 16.99
CA SER A 133 8.44 0.08 15.69
C SER A 133 7.95 -1.32 15.36
N LEU A 134 6.85 -1.37 14.63
CA LEU A 134 6.27 -2.56 14.03
C LEU A 134 6.42 -2.43 12.51
N GLU A 135 7.21 -3.33 11.94
CA GLU A 135 7.39 -3.51 10.51
C GLU A 135 6.58 -4.71 10.03
N GLY A 136 6.02 -4.66 8.83
CA GLY A 136 5.38 -5.80 8.19
C GLY A 136 4.97 -5.50 6.76
N ILE A 137 4.60 -6.55 6.02
CA ILE A 137 4.13 -6.43 4.62
C ILE A 137 2.61 -6.36 4.64
N ASP A 138 2.04 -5.33 4.00
CA ASP A 138 0.59 -5.16 3.92
C ASP A 138 -0.08 -6.04 2.85
N GLN A 139 -1.41 -5.99 2.81
CA GLN A 139 -2.23 -6.70 1.83
C GLN A 139 -1.92 -6.38 0.36
N ASP A 140 -1.24 -5.27 0.08
CA ASP A 140 -0.85 -4.86 -1.27
C ASP A 140 0.60 -5.27 -1.60
N GLY A 141 1.33 -5.87 -0.65
CA GLY A 141 2.74 -6.25 -0.82
C GLY A 141 3.73 -5.15 -0.44
N ASN A 142 3.25 -4.04 0.14
CA ASN A 142 4.10 -2.92 0.52
C ASN A 142 4.62 -3.08 1.94
N LEU A 143 5.89 -2.73 2.14
CA LEU A 143 6.46 -2.63 3.47
C LEU A 143 5.82 -1.46 4.24
N ARG A 144 5.28 -1.76 5.42
CA ARG A 144 4.74 -0.77 6.35
C ARG A 144 5.54 -0.73 7.63
N LEU A 145 5.81 0.49 8.10
CA LEU A 145 6.45 0.74 9.40
C LEU A 145 5.56 1.64 10.27
N TYR A 146 5.20 1.14 11.45
CA TYR A 146 4.37 1.82 12.44
C TYR A 146 5.19 2.08 13.70
N SER A 147 5.27 3.33 14.17
CA SER A 147 5.88 3.64 15.46
C SER A 147 4.86 3.44 16.58
N LEU A 148 5.22 2.59 17.54
CA LEU A 148 4.39 2.25 18.69
C LEU A 148 4.79 3.08 19.90
N ASN A 149 3.82 3.35 20.76
CA ASN A 149 4.14 3.89 22.08
C ASN A 149 4.85 2.81 22.93
N LYS A 150 5.64 3.25 23.91
CA LYS A 150 6.42 2.36 24.76
C LYS A 150 5.56 1.29 25.46
N THR A 151 4.38 1.65 25.94
CA THR A 151 3.51 0.73 26.67
C THR A 151 3.01 -0.41 25.79
N ASN A 152 2.57 -0.09 24.58
CA ASN A 152 2.08 -1.06 23.61
C ASN A 152 3.23 -1.94 23.12
N TYR A 153 4.37 -1.35 22.75
CA TYR A 153 5.57 -2.10 22.36
C TYR A 153 6.01 -3.11 23.41
N GLU A 154 6.11 -2.70 24.69
CA GLU A 154 6.49 -3.59 25.78
C GLU A 154 5.52 -4.75 25.99
N SER A 155 4.24 -4.55 25.62
CA SER A 155 3.21 -5.59 25.69
C SER A 155 3.30 -6.60 24.54
N LEU A 156 3.83 -6.17 23.40
CA LEU A 156 3.86 -6.94 22.15
C LEU A 156 5.21 -7.62 21.89
N LYS A 157 6.34 -7.05 22.37
CA LYS A 157 7.71 -7.47 22.03
C LYS A 157 8.03 -8.96 22.28
N ASP A 158 7.36 -9.58 23.27
CA ASP A 158 7.61 -10.97 23.65
C ASP A 158 6.62 -11.95 22.96
N GLN A 159 5.66 -11.44 22.19
CA GLN A 159 4.67 -12.25 21.49
C GLN A 159 5.19 -12.64 20.11
N LYS A 160 5.38 -13.95 19.88
CA LYS A 160 5.69 -14.49 18.56
C LYS A 160 4.38 -14.83 17.85
N LYS A 161 3.99 -13.99 16.90
CA LYS A 161 2.76 -14.07 16.11
C LYS A 161 3.12 -13.91 14.62
N ASN A 162 2.27 -14.41 13.75
CA ASN A 162 2.51 -14.40 12.30
C ASN A 162 1.97 -13.14 11.64
N PHE A 163 0.90 -12.59 12.21
CA PHE A 163 0.15 -11.46 11.66
C PHE A 163 -0.01 -10.35 12.67
N SER A 164 -0.22 -9.13 12.16
CA SER A 164 -0.70 -8.01 12.96
C SER A 164 -1.91 -7.35 12.31
N VAL A 165 -2.86 -6.98 13.14
CA VAL A 165 -4.03 -6.18 12.80
C VAL A 165 -3.78 -4.78 13.34
N VAL A 166 -3.60 -3.83 12.43
CA VAL A 166 -3.32 -2.44 12.78
C VAL A 166 -4.53 -1.59 12.42
N GLN A 167 -5.07 -0.87 13.40
CA GLN A 167 -6.15 0.09 13.20
C GLN A 167 -5.56 1.48 13.03
N VAL A 168 -5.82 2.12 11.90
CA VAL A 168 -5.28 3.43 11.55
C VAL A 168 -6.37 4.43 11.13
N LEU A 169 -6.12 5.70 11.39
CA LEU A 169 -6.86 6.79 10.79
C LEU A 169 -6.31 7.06 9.37
N PRO A 170 -7.13 6.93 8.31
CA PRO A 170 -6.63 6.89 6.93
C PRO A 170 -5.95 8.18 6.47
N ASN A 171 -6.39 9.35 6.94
CA ASN A 171 -5.85 10.62 6.44
C ASN A 171 -4.66 11.10 7.27
N THR A 172 -4.72 10.95 8.61
CA THR A 172 -3.64 11.37 9.52
C THR A 172 -2.60 10.28 9.77
N GLN A 173 -2.84 9.04 9.33
CA GLN A 173 -1.95 7.89 9.52
C GLN A 173 -1.61 7.66 11.01
N VAL A 174 -2.56 7.95 11.90
CA VAL A 174 -2.42 7.70 13.34
C VAL A 174 -2.80 6.26 13.62
N VAL A 175 -1.93 5.54 14.33
CA VAL A 175 -2.24 4.19 14.84
C VAL A 175 -3.11 4.31 16.09
N CYS A 176 -4.30 3.71 16.02
CA CYS A 176 -5.26 3.66 17.11
C CYS A 176 -5.07 2.42 17.98
N ALA A 177 -4.82 1.27 17.35
CA ALA A 177 -4.64 0.00 18.03
C ALA A 177 -3.78 -0.95 17.19
N VAL A 178 -3.09 -1.85 17.87
CA VAL A 178 -2.28 -2.92 17.26
C VAL A 178 -2.56 -4.20 18.01
N GLU A 179 -2.96 -5.23 17.28
CA GLU A 179 -3.18 -6.58 17.79
C GLU A 179 -2.30 -7.55 17.01
N LEU A 180 -1.80 -8.58 17.69
CA LEU A 180 -0.95 -9.61 17.11
C LEU A 180 -1.67 -10.96 17.11
N GLU A 181 -1.73 -11.61 15.96
CA GLU A 181 -2.52 -12.82 15.74
C GLU A 181 -1.66 -13.95 15.13
N ASN A 182 -1.96 -15.20 15.53
CA ASN A 182 -1.31 -16.38 14.93
C ASN A 182 -1.94 -16.71 13.57
N THR A 183 -3.25 -16.52 13.51
CA THR A 183 -4.13 -16.93 12.43
C THR A 183 -5.14 -15.81 12.24
N LEU A 184 -5.48 -15.51 11.00
CA LEU A 184 -6.49 -14.49 10.69
C LEU A 184 -7.86 -15.16 10.59
N SER A 185 -8.87 -14.50 11.13
CA SER A 185 -10.25 -14.97 10.94
C SER A 185 -10.66 -14.88 9.48
N GLU A 186 -11.56 -15.77 9.08
CA GLU A 186 -12.14 -15.79 7.73
C GLU A 186 -12.72 -14.41 7.37
N ASN A 187 -13.40 -13.74 8.31
CA ASN A 187 -13.97 -12.40 8.07
C ASN A 187 -12.91 -11.33 7.77
N GLN A 188 -11.75 -11.38 8.45
CA GLN A 188 -10.65 -10.44 8.19
C GLN A 188 -10.11 -10.62 6.77
N ILE A 189 -9.84 -11.87 6.37
CA ILE A 189 -9.39 -12.19 5.01
C ILE A 189 -10.47 -11.78 3.99
N GLN A 190 -11.73 -12.19 4.20
CA GLN A 190 -12.83 -11.94 3.28
C GLN A 190 -13.09 -10.46 3.02
N SER A 191 -12.96 -9.61 4.05
CA SER A 191 -13.14 -8.17 3.90
C SER A 191 -12.16 -7.50 2.94
N MET A 192 -11.10 -8.21 2.55
CA MET A 192 -9.99 -7.70 1.73
C MET A 192 -9.87 -8.42 0.38
N LEU A 193 -10.74 -9.40 0.11
CA LEU A 193 -10.73 -10.12 -1.17
C LEU A 193 -11.47 -9.35 -2.26
N ILE A 194 -11.00 -9.49 -3.49
CA ILE A 194 -11.66 -8.96 -4.70
C ILE A 194 -12.82 -9.91 -5.06
N GLU A 195 -14.04 -9.38 -5.16
CA GLU A 195 -15.31 -10.14 -5.31
C GLU A 195 -15.51 -10.90 -6.66
N ASN A 196 -14.47 -11.18 -7.45
CA ASN A 196 -14.61 -11.75 -8.79
C ASN A 196 -14.20 -13.23 -8.89
N LEU A 197 -14.63 -14.06 -7.93
CA LEU A 197 -14.44 -15.51 -8.02
C LEU A 197 -15.49 -16.13 -8.94
N ASN A 198 -15.11 -16.42 -10.18
CA ASN A 198 -15.90 -17.30 -11.04
C ASN A 198 -15.81 -18.73 -10.47
N LYS A 199 -16.92 -19.23 -9.93
CA LYS A 199 -17.05 -20.56 -9.31
C LYS A 199 -17.18 -21.67 -10.35
N ASP A 200 -16.33 -21.70 -11.37
CA ASP A 200 -16.35 -22.84 -12.29
C ASP A 200 -15.60 -24.01 -11.64
N ASP A 201 -16.36 -24.81 -10.88
CA ASP A 201 -15.93 -25.80 -9.89
C ASP A 201 -15.19 -27.03 -10.46
N THR A 202 -14.98 -27.06 -11.79
CA THR A 202 -14.54 -28.26 -12.50
C THR A 202 -13.08 -28.24 -12.93
N LYS A 203 -12.38 -27.11 -12.79
CA LYS A 203 -10.96 -26.96 -13.17
C LYS A 203 -10.15 -26.32 -12.07
N LEU A 204 -8.91 -26.79 -11.90
CA LEU A 204 -7.94 -26.14 -11.03
C LEU A 204 -7.57 -24.78 -11.62
N GLN A 205 -7.77 -23.73 -10.82
CA GLN A 205 -7.51 -22.35 -11.21
C GLN A 205 -6.74 -21.61 -10.10
N LEU A 206 -5.91 -20.67 -10.52
CA LEU A 206 -5.23 -19.71 -9.65
C LEU A 206 -5.72 -18.31 -10.01
N LEU A 207 -6.17 -17.55 -9.04
CA LEU A 207 -6.50 -16.15 -9.25
C LEU A 207 -5.29 -15.29 -8.92
N VAL A 208 -4.94 -14.37 -9.81
CA VAL A 208 -3.93 -13.35 -9.56
C VAL A 208 -4.52 -12.00 -9.92
N ASP A 209 -4.58 -11.09 -8.94
CA ASP A 209 -5.21 -9.77 -9.04
C ASP A 209 -6.63 -9.78 -9.64
N GLY A 210 -7.42 -10.79 -9.27
CA GLY A 210 -8.80 -10.97 -9.74
C GLY A 210 -8.94 -11.57 -11.15
N GLN A 211 -7.85 -11.94 -11.80
CA GLN A 211 -7.85 -12.67 -13.08
C GLN A 211 -7.64 -14.17 -12.82
N SER A 212 -8.47 -15.02 -13.44
CA SER A 212 -8.36 -16.48 -13.29
C SER A 212 -7.42 -17.07 -14.34
N LEU A 213 -6.41 -17.79 -13.88
CA LEU A 213 -5.56 -18.65 -14.69
C LEU A 213 -5.96 -20.12 -14.48
N THR A 214 -6.49 -20.76 -15.51
CA THR A 214 -7.07 -22.10 -15.42
C THR A 214 -6.23 -23.13 -16.17
N LEU A 215 -5.97 -24.29 -15.55
CA LEU A 215 -5.29 -25.40 -16.22
C LEU A 215 -6.10 -25.92 -17.43
N GLY A 216 -5.38 -26.36 -18.47
CA GLY A 216 -5.98 -26.89 -19.69
C GLY A 216 -6.48 -25.84 -20.68
N THR A 217 -6.26 -24.55 -20.41
CA THR A 217 -6.50 -23.45 -21.36
C THR A 217 -5.27 -23.18 -22.22
N SER A 218 -5.45 -22.51 -23.35
CA SER A 218 -4.32 -22.10 -24.20
C SER A 218 -3.62 -20.88 -23.61
N LEU A 219 -2.30 -20.74 -23.82
CA LEU A 219 -1.58 -19.56 -23.37
C LEU A 219 -2.18 -18.27 -23.96
N SER A 220 -2.61 -18.27 -25.21
CA SER A 220 -3.24 -17.11 -25.87
C SER A 220 -4.53 -16.66 -25.19
N GLU A 221 -5.28 -17.58 -24.59
CA GLU A 221 -6.49 -17.28 -23.83
C GLU A 221 -6.14 -16.70 -22.45
N ALA A 222 -5.09 -17.23 -21.81
CA ALA A 222 -4.58 -16.72 -20.54
C ALA A 222 -3.89 -15.34 -20.65
N VAL A 223 -3.19 -15.08 -21.77
CA VAL A 223 -2.42 -13.86 -22.05
C VAL A 223 -3.25 -12.82 -22.82
N ALA A 224 -4.49 -13.12 -23.21
CA ALA A 224 -5.44 -12.10 -23.65
C ALA A 224 -5.80 -11.13 -22.49
N SER A 225 -5.66 -11.59 -21.25
CA SER A 225 -5.59 -10.80 -20.02
C SER A 225 -4.21 -10.14 -19.89
N ASP A 226 -4.09 -9.00 -19.20
CA ASP A 226 -2.94 -8.08 -19.13
C ASP A 226 -1.55 -8.63 -18.64
N TRP A 227 -1.22 -9.88 -18.93
CA TRP A 227 0.02 -10.56 -18.59
C TRP A 227 1.11 -10.31 -19.61
N GLN A 228 2.33 -10.12 -19.12
CA GLN A 228 3.53 -10.07 -19.93
C GLN A 228 4.26 -11.41 -19.84
N ILE A 229 4.59 -11.97 -21.01
CA ILE A 229 5.44 -13.14 -21.12
C ILE A 229 6.89 -12.67 -21.01
N ASN A 230 7.58 -13.06 -19.95
CA ASN A 230 8.98 -12.73 -19.73
C ASN A 230 9.85 -13.88 -20.20
N LEU A 231 10.45 -13.72 -21.38
CA LEU A 231 11.42 -14.64 -21.96
C LEU A 231 12.77 -13.94 -22.11
N THR A 232 13.84 -14.67 -21.86
CA THR A 232 15.18 -14.28 -22.28
C THR A 232 15.34 -14.47 -23.79
N GLU A 233 16.29 -13.77 -24.43
CA GLU A 233 16.59 -13.97 -25.87
C GLU A 233 16.88 -15.44 -26.25
N ARG A 234 17.32 -16.25 -25.28
CA ARG A 234 17.53 -17.67 -25.47
C ARG A 234 16.20 -18.43 -25.50
N GLU A 235 15.33 -18.18 -24.53
CA GLU A 235 14.01 -18.81 -24.44
C GLU A 235 13.11 -18.40 -25.59
N GLU A 236 13.21 -17.16 -26.08
CA GLU A 236 12.49 -16.73 -27.29
C GLU A 236 12.85 -17.59 -28.52
N ARG A 237 14.12 -17.98 -28.65
CA ARG A 237 14.58 -18.86 -29.74
C ARG A 237 14.24 -20.32 -29.50
N GLU A 238 14.27 -20.75 -28.23
CA GLU A 238 13.96 -22.12 -27.84
C GLU A 238 12.46 -22.42 -27.98
N TYR A 239 11.62 -21.44 -27.67
CA TYR A 239 10.16 -21.55 -27.69
C TYR A 239 9.50 -20.84 -28.89
N GLU A 240 10.27 -20.55 -29.94
CA GLU A 240 9.74 -20.03 -31.22
C GLU A 240 8.69 -20.99 -31.82
N SER A 241 8.92 -22.29 -31.65
CA SER A 241 8.01 -23.37 -32.07
C SER A 241 8.17 -24.55 -31.13
N LEU A 242 7.05 -25.03 -30.56
CA LEU A 242 7.00 -26.22 -29.72
C LEU A 242 6.74 -27.44 -30.58
N GLU A 243 7.66 -28.41 -30.61
CA GLU A 243 7.46 -29.70 -31.27
C GLU A 243 6.44 -30.56 -30.49
N PRO A 244 5.85 -31.60 -31.09
CA PRO A 244 4.90 -32.46 -30.41
C PRO A 244 5.45 -33.02 -29.09
N GLN A 245 4.68 -32.87 -28.01
CA GLN A 245 5.05 -33.24 -26.64
C GLN A 245 6.11 -32.37 -25.94
N ASP A 246 6.63 -31.33 -26.60
CA ASP A 246 7.52 -30.38 -25.92
C ASP A 246 6.80 -29.65 -24.79
N VAL A 247 7.59 -29.33 -23.76
CA VAL A 247 7.17 -28.56 -22.59
C VAL A 247 8.07 -27.34 -22.46
N ALA A 248 7.47 -26.16 -22.43
CA ALA A 248 8.13 -24.90 -22.13
C ALA A 248 7.80 -24.46 -20.70
N SER A 249 8.80 -23.98 -19.95
CA SER A 249 8.55 -23.27 -18.69
C SER A 249 8.74 -21.79 -18.94
N ILE A 250 7.73 -20.98 -18.64
CA ILE A 250 7.78 -19.54 -18.88
C ILE A 250 7.35 -18.79 -17.62
N GLN A 251 7.85 -17.57 -17.47
CA GLN A 251 7.40 -16.66 -16.43
C GLN A 251 6.37 -15.69 -16.99
N LEU A 252 5.22 -15.59 -16.33
CA LEU A 252 4.20 -14.59 -16.60
C LEU A 252 4.24 -13.53 -15.51
N THR A 253 4.16 -12.26 -15.88
CA THR A 253 4.10 -11.15 -14.92
C THR A 253 2.90 -10.25 -15.21
N ASP A 254 2.13 -9.92 -14.18
CA ASP A 254 0.97 -9.03 -14.30
C ASP A 254 1.38 -7.55 -14.33
N GLN A 255 0.40 -6.65 -14.46
CA GLN A 255 0.64 -5.19 -14.46
C GLN A 255 1.21 -4.65 -13.14
N ARG A 256 1.07 -5.38 -12.03
CA ARG A 256 1.55 -4.98 -10.70
C ARG A 256 2.94 -5.54 -10.39
N GLY A 257 3.49 -6.38 -11.27
CA GLY A 257 4.81 -6.99 -11.11
C GLY A 257 4.78 -8.38 -10.46
N THR A 258 3.59 -8.92 -10.16
CA THR A 258 3.46 -10.27 -9.60
C THR A 258 3.76 -11.30 -10.67
N SER A 259 4.66 -12.22 -10.33
CA SER A 259 5.21 -13.17 -11.29
C SER A 259 4.88 -14.61 -10.91
N ILE A 260 4.43 -15.39 -11.90
CA ILE A 260 4.12 -16.81 -11.76
C ILE A 260 4.88 -17.60 -12.83
N GLU A 261 5.19 -18.86 -12.53
CA GLU A 261 5.77 -19.79 -13.50
C GLU A 261 4.67 -20.68 -14.05
N VAL A 262 4.62 -20.86 -15.37
CA VAL A 262 3.68 -21.78 -16.00
C VAL A 262 4.40 -22.73 -16.93
N GLN A 263 3.97 -23.99 -16.94
CA GLN A 263 4.41 -24.98 -17.90
C GLN A 263 3.38 -25.13 -19.01
N ILE A 264 3.85 -25.04 -20.24
CA ILE A 264 3.05 -25.10 -21.45
C ILE A 264 3.46 -26.31 -22.26
N LYS A 265 2.49 -27.12 -22.65
CA LYS A 265 2.72 -28.34 -23.42
C LYS A 265 2.08 -28.27 -24.80
N ASN A 266 2.81 -28.76 -25.81
CA ASN A 266 2.21 -29.08 -27.10
C ASN A 266 1.53 -30.45 -27.07
N ASN A 267 0.19 -30.44 -27.03
CA ASN A 267 -0.64 -31.64 -27.09
C ASN A 267 -1.02 -32.07 -28.52
N GLN A 268 -0.60 -31.33 -29.54
CA GLN A 268 -0.87 -31.62 -30.95
C GLN A 268 0.20 -32.52 -31.56
N GLN A 269 -0.09 -33.10 -32.73
CA GLN A 269 0.84 -33.94 -33.50
C GLN A 269 1.75 -33.14 -34.46
N GLN A 270 1.62 -31.83 -34.46
CA GLN A 270 2.38 -30.91 -35.29
C GLN A 270 3.02 -29.84 -34.41
N ALA A 271 4.06 -29.20 -34.93
CA ALA A 271 4.68 -28.07 -34.27
C ALA A 271 3.69 -26.88 -34.19
N ILE A 272 3.66 -26.21 -33.04
CA ILE A 272 2.78 -25.06 -32.78
C ILE A 272 3.58 -23.90 -32.20
N ALA A 273 3.06 -22.68 -32.34
CA ALA A 273 3.59 -21.53 -31.61
C ALA A 273 3.29 -21.65 -30.10
N LEU A 274 4.14 -21.02 -29.27
CA LEU A 274 4.04 -21.05 -27.81
C LEU A 274 2.66 -20.62 -27.28
N ASP A 275 2.05 -19.61 -27.91
CA ASP A 275 0.75 -19.05 -27.56
C ASP A 275 -0.41 -20.06 -27.73
N GLN A 276 -0.26 -21.05 -28.60
CA GLN A 276 -1.25 -22.11 -28.83
C GLN A 276 -1.09 -23.30 -27.89
N GLY A 277 0.02 -23.36 -27.15
CA GLY A 277 0.28 -24.43 -26.20
C GLY A 277 -0.70 -24.42 -25.03
N THR A 278 -0.91 -25.59 -24.43
CA THR A 278 -1.85 -25.78 -23.31
C THR A 278 -1.11 -25.64 -21.98
N ILE A 279 -1.67 -24.88 -21.04
CA ILE A 279 -1.12 -24.76 -19.68
C ILE A 279 -1.36 -26.07 -18.92
N THR A 280 -0.29 -26.73 -18.51
CA THR A 280 -0.34 -28.01 -17.76
C THR A 280 0.13 -27.88 -16.32
N SER A 281 0.89 -26.84 -15.98
CA SER A 281 1.21 -26.54 -14.59
C SER A 281 1.28 -25.04 -14.35
N ILE A 282 0.87 -24.62 -13.16
CA ILE A 282 0.99 -23.26 -12.65
C ILE A 282 1.71 -23.37 -11.31
N TYR A 283 2.78 -22.62 -11.15
CA TYR A 283 3.53 -22.52 -9.91
C TYR A 283 3.63 -21.05 -9.50
N SER A 284 3.34 -20.79 -8.24
CA SER A 284 3.48 -19.47 -7.65
C SER A 284 4.11 -19.59 -6.28
N SER A 285 5.22 -18.91 -6.09
CA SER A 285 5.88 -18.70 -4.81
C SER A 285 6.22 -17.23 -4.70
N ASP A 286 5.32 -16.44 -4.14
CA ASP A 286 5.64 -15.03 -3.94
C ASP A 286 4.96 -14.45 -2.71
N LEU A 287 5.64 -14.61 -1.57
CA LEU A 287 5.40 -13.88 -0.33
C LEU A 287 5.60 -12.35 -0.50
N GLY A 288 6.01 -11.84 -1.66
CA GLY A 288 6.12 -10.40 -1.95
C GLY A 288 4.85 -9.74 -2.51
N SER A 289 3.92 -10.51 -3.07
CA SER A 289 2.78 -9.99 -3.86
C SER A 289 1.54 -9.53 -3.06
N GLY A 290 1.62 -9.40 -1.73
CA GLY A 290 0.43 -9.08 -0.91
C GLY A 290 -0.62 -10.21 -0.92
N MET A 291 -1.91 -9.87 -1.10
CA MET A 291 -3.08 -10.79 -1.17
C MET A 291 -3.50 -11.11 -2.62
N GLN A 292 -2.62 -10.87 -3.59
CA GLN A 292 -2.97 -10.93 -5.01
C GLN A 292 -3.19 -12.36 -5.50
N ILE A 293 -2.48 -13.35 -4.94
CA ILE A 293 -2.57 -14.75 -5.34
C ILE A 293 -3.58 -15.49 -4.45
N GLN A 294 -4.64 -15.99 -5.08
CA GLN A 294 -5.75 -16.64 -4.40
C GLN A 294 -6.10 -17.96 -5.08
N LEU A 295 -6.44 -18.94 -4.27
CA LEU A 295 -7.08 -20.17 -4.70
C LEU A 295 -8.61 -20.03 -4.60
N PRO A 296 -9.38 -20.96 -5.20
CA PRO A 296 -10.80 -21.11 -4.90
C PRO A 296 -11.07 -21.20 -3.39
N GLU A 297 -12.34 -21.08 -3.01
CA GLU A 297 -12.75 -21.12 -1.59
C GLU A 297 -12.05 -20.08 -0.69
N LYS A 298 -11.61 -18.96 -1.29
CA LYS A 298 -11.09 -17.78 -0.57
C LYS A 298 -9.79 -18.03 0.20
N ILE A 299 -8.99 -18.98 -0.26
CA ILE A 299 -7.65 -19.25 0.27
C ILE A 299 -6.64 -18.29 -0.38
N VAL A 300 -5.80 -17.64 0.42
CA VAL A 300 -4.89 -16.59 -0.02
C VAL A 300 -3.45 -16.96 0.34
N VAL A 301 -2.57 -16.92 -0.66
CA VAL A 301 -1.15 -17.25 -0.45
C VAL A 301 -0.49 -16.18 0.42
N GLY A 302 0.19 -16.64 1.46
CA GLY A 302 0.87 -15.83 2.47
C GLY A 302 -0.06 -15.25 3.55
N TRP A 303 -1.35 -15.61 3.56
CA TRP A 303 -2.33 -15.12 4.53
C TRP A 303 -3.21 -16.21 5.13
N SER A 304 -3.45 -17.30 4.41
CA SER A 304 -4.17 -18.47 4.92
C SER A 304 -3.23 -19.44 5.62
N ASP A 305 -3.68 -19.99 6.75
CA ASP A 305 -2.99 -21.05 7.47
C ASP A 305 -3.45 -22.46 7.01
N GLU A 306 -2.77 -23.48 7.53
CA GLU A 306 -3.08 -24.88 7.24
C GLU A 306 -4.51 -25.27 7.65
N GLU A 307 -5.03 -24.75 8.77
CA GLU A 307 -6.37 -25.07 9.26
C GLU A 307 -7.45 -24.52 8.32
N ALA A 308 -7.29 -23.28 7.84
CA ALA A 308 -8.16 -22.66 6.86
C ALA A 308 -8.19 -23.46 5.55
N VAL A 309 -7.03 -23.92 5.08
CA VAL A 309 -6.92 -24.75 3.87
C VAL A 309 -7.65 -26.09 4.05
N ILE A 310 -7.44 -26.78 5.18
CA ILE A 310 -8.11 -28.06 5.46
C ILE A 310 -9.63 -27.86 5.60
N ASN A 311 -10.08 -26.76 6.21
CA ASN A 311 -11.50 -26.43 6.31
C ASN A 311 -12.15 -26.17 4.94
N ALA A 312 -11.40 -25.58 4.00
CA ALA A 312 -11.88 -25.29 2.65
C ALA A 312 -11.89 -26.52 1.73
N TYR A 313 -10.82 -27.32 1.75
CA TYR A 313 -10.60 -28.41 0.79
C TYR A 313 -10.77 -29.82 1.37
N GLY A 314 -10.94 -29.95 2.68
CA GLY A 314 -10.97 -31.22 3.39
C GLY A 314 -9.57 -31.76 3.69
N GLU A 315 -9.50 -33.06 3.99
CA GLU A 315 -8.22 -33.73 4.28
C GLU A 315 -7.42 -33.97 2.98
N PRO A 316 -6.10 -33.71 2.99
CA PRO A 316 -5.25 -33.92 1.83
C PRO A 316 -5.07 -35.41 1.50
N SER A 317 -4.85 -35.71 0.23
CA SER A 317 -4.57 -37.07 -0.26
C SER A 317 -3.20 -37.58 0.22
N SER A 318 -2.24 -36.68 0.38
CA SER A 318 -0.91 -36.94 0.95
C SER A 318 -0.44 -35.72 1.74
N SER A 319 0.30 -35.97 2.82
CA SER A 319 0.94 -34.92 3.61
C SER A 319 2.41 -35.28 3.84
N ASP A 320 3.30 -34.38 3.47
CA ASP A 320 4.69 -34.31 3.92
C ASP A 320 4.84 -33.11 4.87
N LYS A 321 5.92 -33.07 5.66
CA LYS A 321 6.14 -32.16 6.80
C LYS A 321 5.56 -30.74 6.63
N LEU A 322 5.79 -30.12 5.48
CA LEU A 322 5.34 -28.77 5.14
C LEU A 322 4.47 -28.73 3.88
N THR A 323 4.16 -29.87 3.28
CA THR A 323 3.50 -29.94 1.97
C THR A 323 2.23 -30.78 2.06
N LYS A 324 1.12 -30.22 1.58
CA LYS A 324 -0.17 -30.90 1.47
C LYS A 324 -0.51 -31.08 0.01
N THR A 325 -0.86 -32.30 -0.37
CA THR A 325 -1.22 -32.65 -1.74
C THR A 325 -2.68 -33.06 -1.81
N TYR A 326 -3.44 -32.37 -2.64
CA TYR A 326 -4.84 -32.64 -2.95
C TYR A 326 -4.93 -33.14 -4.38
N GLN A 327 -5.60 -34.28 -4.60
CA GLN A 327 -5.75 -34.87 -5.92
C GLN A 327 -7.24 -35.04 -6.24
N ASN A 328 -7.66 -34.55 -7.41
CA ASN A 328 -9.01 -34.72 -7.93
C ASN A 328 -8.97 -35.16 -9.42
N GLU A 329 -10.14 -35.31 -10.04
CA GLU A 329 -10.23 -35.69 -11.47
C GLU A 329 -9.61 -34.65 -12.41
N SER A 330 -9.47 -33.40 -11.94
CA SER A 330 -8.98 -32.26 -12.71
C SER A 330 -7.47 -32.05 -12.60
N GLY A 331 -6.79 -32.74 -11.67
CA GLY A 331 -5.34 -32.66 -11.50
C GLY A 331 -4.87 -32.81 -10.05
N THR A 332 -3.65 -32.33 -9.80
CA THR A 332 -2.99 -32.30 -8.50
C THR A 332 -2.71 -30.87 -8.07
N MET A 333 -3.09 -30.54 -6.83
CA MET A 333 -2.78 -29.29 -6.14
C MET A 333 -1.83 -29.58 -4.98
N GLU A 334 -0.62 -29.04 -5.06
CA GLU A 334 0.41 -29.14 -4.02
C GLU A 334 0.57 -27.77 -3.35
N LEU A 335 0.39 -27.74 -2.04
CA LEU A 335 0.43 -26.54 -1.20
C LEU A 335 1.57 -26.67 -0.21
N THR A 336 2.52 -25.74 -0.23
CA THR A 336 3.65 -25.72 0.72
C THR A 336 3.45 -24.59 1.73
N PHE A 337 3.70 -24.91 2.99
CA PHE A 337 3.52 -24.02 4.13
C PHE A 337 4.88 -23.67 4.75
N THR A 338 4.96 -22.48 5.33
CA THR A 338 6.09 -22.09 6.17
C THR A 338 6.15 -22.94 7.44
N GLU A 339 7.26 -22.89 8.18
CA GLU A 339 7.37 -23.55 9.50
C GLU A 339 6.34 -23.02 10.51
N GLN A 340 5.80 -21.82 10.26
CA GLN A 340 4.77 -21.19 11.07
C GLN A 340 3.34 -21.58 10.64
N GLY A 341 3.20 -22.46 9.64
CA GLY A 341 1.93 -22.99 9.16
C GLY A 341 1.16 -22.06 8.21
N ILE A 342 1.84 -21.10 7.59
CA ILE A 342 1.23 -20.16 6.61
C ILE A 342 1.48 -20.64 5.19
N LEU A 343 0.48 -20.61 4.33
CA LEU A 343 0.60 -21.01 2.93
C LEU A 343 1.64 -20.14 2.22
N GLU A 344 2.72 -20.73 1.72
CA GLU A 344 3.85 -20.03 1.11
C GLU A 344 3.81 -20.12 -0.42
N SER A 345 3.50 -21.30 -0.94
CA SER A 345 3.48 -21.53 -2.38
C SER A 345 2.42 -22.54 -2.79
N VAL A 346 2.04 -22.43 -4.06
CA VAL A 346 1.01 -23.24 -4.70
C VAL A 346 1.56 -23.77 -6.01
N ARG A 347 1.37 -25.07 -6.23
CA ARG A 347 1.58 -25.72 -7.52
C ARG A 347 0.32 -26.44 -7.94
N LEU A 348 -0.21 -26.08 -9.10
CA LEU A 348 -1.32 -26.77 -9.76
C LEU A 348 -0.76 -27.52 -10.98
N SER A 349 -1.21 -28.76 -11.23
CA SER A 349 -0.75 -29.58 -12.35
C SER A 349 -1.82 -30.56 -12.84
N VAL A 350 -1.81 -30.93 -14.12
CA VAL A 350 -2.67 -31.98 -14.72
C VAL A 350 -1.85 -33.13 -15.28
#